data_AF-A0A699U550-F1
#
_entry.id   AF-A0A699U550-F1
#
_cell.length_a   1.000
_cell.length_b   1.000
_cell.length_c   1.000
_cell.angle_alpha   90.00
_cell.angle_beta   90.00
_cell.angle_gamma   90.00
#
_symmetry.space_group_name_H-M   'P 1'
#
loop_
_entity.id
_entity.type
_entity.pdbx_description
1 polymer ?
#
loop_
_entity_poly.entity_id
_entity_poly.type
_entity_poly.pdbx_seq_one_letter_code
_entity_poly.pdbx_strand_id
1 'polypeptide(L)'
;MSKLDRFLVFESFFNAFPNTIGVILEKDVPDHRPILLKEHLADFGPTPFRLFHSWLDLDGFHSLVWETWINDGIFDDNGLVS
;
A
#
# COMPACT_ATOMS: atom_id res chain seq x y z
N MET A 1 -1.28 -16.10 -29.86
CA MET A 1 -1.97 -16.78 -28.75
C MET A 1 -3.29 -16.08 -28.51
N SER A 2 -4.42 -16.76 -28.64
CA SER A 2 -5.73 -16.17 -28.34
C SER A 2 -5.98 -16.20 -26.82
N LYS A 3 -6.59 -15.14 -26.29
CA LYS A 3 -7.04 -15.07 -24.90
C LYS A 3 -8.38 -15.79 -24.79
N LEU A 4 -8.36 -17.04 -24.33
CA LEU A 4 -9.55 -17.89 -24.22
C LEU A 4 -10.28 -17.72 -22.88
N ASP A 5 -9.53 -17.45 -21.81
CA ASP A 5 -10.07 -17.38 -20.45
C ASP A 5 -10.80 -16.05 -20.22
N ARG A 6 -12.06 -16.14 -19.73
CA ARG A 6 -12.96 -15.00 -19.51
C ARG A 6 -13.84 -15.25 -18.28
N PHE A 7 -14.22 -14.18 -17.60
CA PHE A 7 -15.26 -14.21 -16.57
C PHE A 7 -16.56 -13.67 -17.14
N LEU A 8 -17.68 -14.29 -16.76
CA LEU A 8 -19.03 -13.75 -16.98
C LEU A 8 -19.51 -13.17 -15.65
N VAL A 9 -19.95 -11.91 -15.66
CA VAL A 9 -20.46 -11.21 -14.48
C VAL A 9 -21.81 -10.59 -14.79
N PHE A 10 -22.64 -10.40 -13.77
CA PHE A 10 -23.88 -9.65 -13.89
C PHE A 10 -23.59 -8.15 -14.00
N GLU A 11 -24.52 -7.39 -14.58
CA GLU A 11 -24.39 -5.93 -14.65
C GLU A 11 -24.27 -5.30 -13.25
N SER A 12 -25.00 -5.82 -12.28
CA SER A 12 -24.97 -5.38 -10.88
C SER A 12 -23.68 -5.75 -10.13
N PHE A 13 -22.81 -6.58 -10.71
CA PHE A 13 -21.58 -7.04 -10.05
C PHE A 13 -20.65 -5.88 -9.68
N PHE A 14 -20.51 -4.89 -10.56
CA PHE A 14 -19.66 -3.73 -10.31
C PHE A 14 -20.25 -2.74 -9.30
N ASN A 15 -21.54 -2.84 -8.97
CA ASN A 15 -22.12 -2.07 -7.87
C ASN A 15 -21.68 -2.63 -6.51
N ALA A 16 -21.53 -3.94 -6.40
CA ALA A 16 -21.06 -4.60 -5.18
C ALA A 16 -19.53 -4.58 -5.06
N PHE A 17 -18.82 -4.71 -6.18
CA PHE A 17 -17.36 -4.82 -6.23
C PHE A 17 -16.75 -3.78 -7.18
N PRO A 18 -16.82 -2.48 -6.85
CA PRO A 18 -16.42 -1.40 -7.75
C PRO A 18 -14.93 -1.42 -8.11
N ASN A 19 -14.09 -2.01 -7.25
CA ASN A 19 -12.64 -2.09 -7.44
C ASN A 19 -12.20 -3.47 -7.95
N THR A 20 -13.04 -4.14 -8.74
CA THR A 20 -12.70 -5.44 -9.30
C THR A 20 -11.53 -5.35 -10.28
N ILE A 21 -10.54 -6.23 -10.13
CA ILE A 21 -9.42 -6.39 -11.05
C ILE A 21 -9.29 -7.85 -11.51
N GLY A 22 -8.84 -8.03 -12.75
CA GLY A 22 -8.46 -9.32 -13.30
C GLY A 22 -6.94 -9.48 -13.31
N VAL A 23 -6.43 -10.55 -12.70
CA VAL A 23 -5.00 -10.86 -12.63
C VAL A 23 -4.73 -12.18 -13.34
N ILE A 24 -3.61 -12.25 -14.07
CA ILE A 24 -3.10 -13.52 -14.61
C ILE A 24 -2.10 -14.04 -13.59
N LEU A 25 -2.31 -15.24 -13.08
CA LEU A 25 -1.40 -15.85 -12.13
C LEU A 25 -0.15 -16.37 -12.85
N GLU A 26 0.98 -16.33 -12.14
CA GLU A 26 2.20 -16.97 -12.60
C GLU A 26 2.02 -18.49 -12.69
N LYS A 27 2.87 -19.11 -13.50
CA LYS A 27 2.63 -20.41 -14.09
C LYS A 27 3.58 -21.45 -13.48
N ASP A 28 3.03 -22.56 -12.98
CA ASP A 28 3.81 -23.77 -12.64
C ASP A 28 3.77 -24.85 -13.75
N VAL A 29 2.75 -24.87 -14.62
CA VAL A 29 2.52 -25.94 -15.62
C VAL A 29 2.19 -25.36 -17.02
N PRO A 30 2.60 -25.96 -18.16
CA PRO A 30 2.71 -25.25 -19.45
C PRO A 30 1.44 -25.02 -20.29
N ASP A 31 0.29 -25.62 -20.04
CA ASP A 31 -0.82 -25.58 -20.99
C ASP A 31 -1.86 -24.48 -20.74
N HIS A 32 -2.06 -24.06 -19.49
CA HIS A 32 -2.98 -22.98 -19.13
C HIS A 32 -2.37 -21.97 -18.15
N ARG A 33 -2.79 -20.70 -18.26
CA ARG A 33 -2.48 -19.65 -17.27
C ARG A 33 -3.75 -19.33 -16.50
N PRO A 34 -3.83 -19.63 -15.18
CA PRO A 34 -4.99 -19.28 -14.41
C PRO A 34 -5.25 -17.76 -14.43
N ILE A 35 -6.51 -17.37 -14.57
CA ILE A 35 -6.95 -15.99 -14.35
C ILE A 35 -7.71 -15.92 -13.03
N LEU A 36 -7.54 -14.82 -12.31
CA LEU A 36 -8.18 -14.53 -11.04
C LEU A 36 -8.96 -13.23 -11.16
N LEU A 37 -10.23 -13.24 -10.79
CA LEU A 37 -11.02 -12.05 -10.56
C LEU A 37 -11.02 -11.77 -9.05
N LYS A 38 -10.54 -10.61 -8.62
CA LYS A 38 -10.56 -10.22 -7.21
C LYS A 38 -10.96 -8.77 -7.06
N GLU A 39 -11.58 -8.44 -5.93
CA GLU A 39 -11.75 -7.04 -5.54
C GLU A 39 -10.44 -6.54 -4.93
N HIS A 40 -10.01 -5.35 -5.34
CA HIS A 40 -8.84 -4.68 -4.81
C HIS A 40 -9.24 -3.44 -4.02
N LEU A 41 -9.57 -3.62 -2.75
CA LEU A 41 -9.53 -2.51 -1.79
C LEU A 41 -8.07 -2.33 -1.36
N ALA A 42 -7.39 -1.33 -1.92
CA ALA A 42 -6.20 -0.79 -1.28
C ALA A 42 -6.65 0.16 -0.18
N ASP A 43 -6.71 -0.33 1.05
CA ASP A 43 -6.59 0.56 2.20
C ASP A 43 -5.09 0.89 2.33
N PHE A 44 -4.67 2.04 1.80
CA PHE A 44 -3.28 2.51 1.94
C PHE A 44 -2.92 2.86 3.41
N GLY A 45 -3.63 2.28 4.37
CA GLY A 45 -3.63 2.62 5.77
C GLY A 45 -4.11 4.05 6.01
N PRO A 46 -3.98 4.53 7.26
CA PRO A 46 -4.02 5.95 7.55
C PRO A 46 -3.01 6.68 6.66
N THR A 47 -3.41 7.83 6.12
CA THR A 47 -2.48 8.66 5.35
C THR A 47 -1.25 8.96 6.21
N PRO A 48 -0.02 8.68 5.73
CA PRO A 48 1.19 9.10 6.43
C PRO A 48 1.12 10.59 6.73
N PHE A 49 1.74 11.03 7.83
CA PHE A 49 1.78 12.45 8.15
C PHE A 49 2.32 13.26 6.96
N ARG A 50 1.76 14.45 6.74
CA ARG A 50 2.17 15.31 5.62
C ARG A 50 3.46 16.03 5.99
N LEU A 51 4.56 15.72 5.31
CA LEU A 51 5.83 16.45 5.40
C LEU A 51 6.02 17.28 4.12
N PHE A 52 6.31 18.58 4.27
CA PHE A 52 6.75 19.39 3.14
C PHE A 52 8.24 19.20 2.94
N HIS A 53 8.65 18.77 1.74
CA HIS A 53 10.07 18.57 1.42
C HIS A 53 10.90 19.85 1.61
N SER A 54 10.30 21.02 1.36
CA SER A 54 10.96 22.32 1.59
C SER A 54 11.30 22.60 3.04
N TRP A 55 10.73 21.86 4.01
CA TRP A 55 11.12 22.01 5.42
C TRP A 55 12.51 21.46 5.71
N LEU A 56 12.99 20.50 4.91
CA LEU A 56 14.36 19.97 5.06
C LEU A 56 15.42 21.05 4.77
N ASP A 57 15.09 22.03 3.93
CA ASP A 57 15.95 23.15 3.59
C ASP A 57 15.76 24.37 4.52
N LEU A 58 14.81 24.32 5.47
CA LEU A 58 14.61 25.39 6.44
C LEU A 58 15.67 25.31 7.54
N ASP A 59 16.42 26.40 7.71
CA ASP A 59 17.37 26.55 8.80
C ASP A 59 16.68 26.29 10.15
N GLY A 60 17.24 25.36 10.92
CA GLY A 60 16.74 24.98 12.25
C GLY A 60 15.67 23.87 12.25
N PHE A 61 15.16 23.43 11.10
CA PHE A 61 14.19 22.32 11.05
C PHE A 61 14.77 21.03 11.64
N HIS A 62 16.00 20.68 11.27
CA HIS A 62 16.66 19.49 11.80
C HIS A 62 16.85 19.56 13.32
N SER A 63 17.25 20.72 13.85
CA SER A 63 17.40 20.93 15.29
C SER A 63 16.06 20.80 16.02
N LEU A 64 14.99 21.41 15.48
CA LEU A 64 13.64 21.30 16.03
C LEU A 64 13.17 19.84 16.14
N VAL A 65 13.35 19.06 15.06
CA VAL A 65 12.96 17.64 15.05
C VAL A 65 13.77 16.85 16.08
N TRP A 66 15.09 17.06 16.13
CA TRP A 66 15.98 16.39 17.06
C TRP A 66 15.67 16.71 18.53
N GLU A 67 15.48 17.99 18.84
CA GLU A 67 15.14 18.45 20.20
C GLU A 67 13.77 17.95 20.62
N THR A 68 12.78 17.97 19.71
CA THR A 68 11.45 17.42 20.01
C THR A 68 11.50 15.92 20.25
N TRP A 69 12.28 15.19 19.45
CA TRP A 69 12.44 13.74 19.59
C TRP A 69 13.06 13.34 20.94
N ILE A 70 14.12 14.04 21.37
CA ILE A 70 14.77 13.72 22.66
C ILE A 70 13.90 14.11 23.86
N ASN A 71 13.06 15.13 23.70
CA ASN A 71 12.23 15.66 24.78
C ASN A 71 10.76 15.22 24.66
N ASP A 72 10.48 14.16 23.90
CA ASP A 72 9.11 13.66 23.68
C ASP A 72 8.47 13.05 24.94
N GLY A 73 9.25 12.95 26.04
CA GLY A 73 8.80 12.42 27.32
C GLY A 73 8.61 10.91 27.30
N ILE A 74 8.99 10.24 26.21
CA ILE A 74 8.99 8.79 26.08
C ILE A 74 10.35 8.30 26.58
N PHE A 75 10.39 7.82 27.81
CA PHE A 75 11.54 7.05 28.27
C PHE A 75 11.45 5.66 27.63
N ASP A 76 12.38 5.37 26.72
CA ASP A 76 12.58 4.03 26.17
C ASP A 76 12.98 3.05 27.28
N ASP A 77 12.01 2.49 27.99
CA ASP A 77 12.23 1.40 28.96
C ASP A 77 12.52 0.05 28.27
N ASN A 78 12.48 0.03 26.93
CA ASN A 78 12.70 -1.16 26.14
C ASN A 78 14.02 -1.04 25.37
N GLY A 79 15.11 -1.45 26.03
CA GLY A 79 16.47 -1.50 25.50
C GLY A 79 16.61 -2.39 24.25
N LEU A 80 16.24 -1.86 23.10
CA LEU A 80 16.48 -2.44 21.79
C LEU A 80 16.92 -1.38 20.79
N VAL A 81 18.09 -0.78 21.00
CA VAL A 81 19.14 -0.61 19.97
C VAL A 81 20.48 -0.47 20.73
N SER A 82 21.49 -1.19 20.24
CA SER A 82 22.85 -1.42 20.76
C SER A 82 23.63 -0.20 21.26
#